data_AF-A0A7V8XJL0-F1
#
_entry.id   AF-A0A7V8XJL0-F1
#
_cell.length_a   1.000
_cell.length_b   1.000
_cell.length_c   1.000
_cell.angle_alpha   90.00
_cell.angle_beta   90.00
_cell.angle_gamma   90.00
#
_symmetry.space_group_name_H-M   'P 1'
#
loop_
_entity.id
_entity.type
_entity.pdbx_description
1 polymer ?
#
loop_
_entity_poly.entity_id
_entity_poly.type
_entity_poly.pdbx_seq_one_letter_code
_entity_poly.pdbx_strand_id
1 'polypeptide(L)'
;MSTLDRRTLVRRAVAAGGTVFTAGVIERLNIREARAAAGVSSKGVAAAVGYGTPVRTRDQLGREILALPPGFRYVTFGDIGAPMSDGNPTGIALDGMSCFKGHGSRTVRLIRNHEDRRAPGAGSLGGDPAAKYDSQAGGGTTTLDFDLQRGELVRDFISLNGTIVNCAGGIAWRRRGWITGEETVQGPAQGWARNHGYNYFVPLDRERPELTEPLTAMGRFAHEAVAVDQATGIVYQTEDAGSGRGSGFYRFIPDDRSELAHGGKLEILEIHGRPQADLREGQRLG
;
A
#
# COMPACT_ATOMS: atom_id res chain seq x y z
N MET A 1 28.51 11.94 -20.68
CA MET A 1 27.76 11.05 -19.75
C MET A 1 27.01 11.94 -18.78
N SER A 2 25.69 12.05 -18.91
CA SER A 2 24.90 13.01 -18.12
C SER A 2 24.83 12.57 -16.65
N THR A 3 25.35 13.39 -15.76
CA THR A 3 25.20 13.24 -14.31
C THR A 3 23.73 13.42 -13.94
N LEU A 4 23.06 12.33 -13.59
CA LEU A 4 21.71 12.39 -13.03
C LEU A 4 21.80 12.97 -11.62
N ASP A 5 21.32 14.21 -11.44
CA ASP A 5 21.23 14.84 -10.12
C ASP A 5 20.05 14.24 -9.33
N ARG A 6 20.14 14.30 -8.00
CA ARG A 6 19.15 13.82 -7.03
C ARG A 6 17.74 14.33 -7.35
N ARG A 7 17.62 15.58 -7.83
CA ARG A 7 16.33 16.18 -8.25
C ARG A 7 15.73 15.50 -9.48
N THR A 8 16.56 15.05 -10.41
CA THR A 8 16.14 14.36 -11.63
C THR A 8 15.74 12.91 -11.34
N LEU A 9 16.41 12.25 -10.38
CA LEU A 9 16.05 10.91 -9.92
C LEU A 9 14.67 10.89 -9.24
N VAL A 10 14.42 11.85 -8.33
CA VAL A 10 13.14 11.94 -7.60
C VAL A 10 11.98 12.35 -8.51
N ARG A 11 12.18 13.32 -9.41
CA ARG A 11 11.15 13.69 -10.41
C ARG A 11 10.77 12.53 -11.34
N ARG A 12 11.73 11.66 -11.68
CA ARG A 12 11.48 10.50 -12.53
C ARG A 12 10.83 9.33 -11.80
N ALA A 13 11.10 9.17 -10.49
CA ALA A 13 10.46 8.14 -9.67
C ALA A 13 8.96 8.43 -9.44
N VAL A 14 8.61 9.70 -9.20
CA VAL A 14 7.20 10.13 -9.05
C VAL A 14 6.44 10.00 -10.37
N ALA A 15 7.05 10.35 -11.51
CA ALA A 15 6.42 10.23 -12.83
C ALA A 15 6.26 8.78 -13.33
N ALA A 16 6.91 7.81 -12.68
CA ALA A 16 6.91 6.40 -13.10
C ALA A 16 6.03 5.48 -12.22
N GLY A 17 5.27 6.04 -11.26
CA GLY A 17 4.33 5.28 -10.44
C GLY A 17 4.94 4.14 -9.60
N GLY A 18 6.25 4.17 -9.35
CA GLY A 18 7.00 2.97 -8.97
C GLY A 18 7.48 2.85 -7.52
N THR A 19 6.99 3.67 -6.58
CA THR A 19 7.49 3.61 -5.19
C THR A 19 6.40 3.86 -4.16
N VAL A 20 5.91 2.77 -3.55
CA VAL A 20 5.19 2.80 -2.26
C VAL A 20 6.19 3.22 -1.19
N PHE A 21 6.15 4.49 -0.79
CA PHE A 21 6.87 4.96 0.39
C PHE A 21 5.98 4.76 1.62
N THR A 22 6.53 4.25 2.73
CA THR A 22 5.83 4.30 4.02
C THR A 22 5.47 5.76 4.35
N ALA A 23 4.32 6.02 4.97
CA ALA A 23 3.83 7.37 5.29
C ALA A 23 4.91 8.29 5.91
N GLY A 24 5.77 7.78 6.80
CA GLY A 24 6.85 8.56 7.43
C GLY A 24 8.00 8.99 6.50
N VAL A 25 8.17 8.34 5.33
CA VAL A 25 9.14 8.76 4.29
C VAL A 25 8.53 9.85 3.42
N ILE A 26 7.25 9.74 3.06
CA ILE A 26 6.51 10.77 2.32
C ILE A 26 6.44 12.06 3.14
N GLU A 27 6.10 11.96 4.43
CA GLU A 27 6.04 13.09 5.35
C GLU A 27 7.38 13.84 5.43
N ARG A 28 8.50 13.12 5.54
CA ARG A 28 9.85 13.72 5.58
C ARG A 28 10.26 14.36 4.25
N LEU A 29 9.81 13.80 3.12
CA LEU A 29 10.06 14.38 1.80
C LEU A 29 9.25 15.66 1.61
N ASN A 30 7.97 15.65 1.97
CA ASN A 30 7.08 16.82 1.91
C ASN A 30 7.57 17.96 2.81
N ILE A 31 7.98 17.67 4.05
CA ILE A 31 8.57 18.67 4.96
C ILE A 31 9.86 19.27 4.37
N ARG A 32 10.67 18.46 3.68
CA ARG A 32 11.93 18.92 3.10
C ARG A 32 11.71 19.77 1.84
N GLU A 33 10.76 19.37 0.99
CA GLU A 33 10.38 20.13 -0.21
C GLU A 33 9.78 21.49 0.16
N ALA A 34 8.91 21.51 1.17
CA ALA A 34 8.33 22.73 1.69
C ALA A 34 9.37 23.69 2.29
N ARG A 35 10.33 23.17 3.07
CA ARG A 35 11.44 23.98 3.61
C ARG A 35 12.32 24.56 2.51
N ALA A 36 12.52 23.81 1.43
CA ALA A 36 13.27 24.29 0.26
C ALA A 36 12.49 25.38 -0.51
N ALA A 37 11.19 25.23 -0.67
CA ALA A 37 10.32 26.21 -1.33
C ALA A 37 10.18 27.52 -0.51
N ALA A 38 10.20 27.41 0.82
CA ALA A 38 10.13 28.56 1.74
C ALA A 38 11.46 29.36 1.86
N GLY A 39 12.50 28.98 1.12
CA GLY A 39 13.80 29.67 1.17
C GLY A 39 14.49 29.61 2.54
N VAL A 40 14.03 28.72 3.43
CA VAL A 40 14.60 28.52 4.76
C VAL A 40 15.93 27.80 4.59
N SER A 41 17.00 28.55 4.33
CA SER A 41 18.35 28.04 4.46
C SER A 41 18.52 27.66 5.94
N SER A 42 18.72 26.38 6.21
CA SER A 42 19.07 25.92 7.55
C SER A 42 20.48 26.42 7.90
N LYS A 43 20.62 27.71 8.24
CA LYS A 43 21.84 28.24 8.88
C LYS A 43 21.99 27.51 10.21
N GLY A 44 22.90 26.53 10.26
CA GLY A 44 23.26 25.82 11.48
C GLY A 44 22.78 24.36 11.62
N VAL A 45 22.01 23.82 10.67
CA VAL A 45 21.87 22.36 10.59
C VAL A 45 23.06 21.86 9.77
N ALA A 46 24.07 21.29 10.43
CA ALA A 46 25.12 20.54 9.74
C ALA A 46 24.43 19.69 8.68
N ALA A 47 24.77 19.91 7.40
CA ALA A 47 24.11 19.24 6.29
C ALA A 47 24.07 17.76 6.62
N ALA A 48 22.87 17.22 6.89
CA ALA A 48 22.73 15.85 7.34
C ALA A 48 23.58 15.00 6.40
N VAL A 49 24.62 14.36 6.95
CA VAL A 49 25.55 13.55 6.18
C VAL A 49 24.71 12.43 5.60
N GLY A 50 24.23 12.63 4.37
CA GLY A 50 23.43 11.64 3.68
C GLY A 50 24.27 10.40 3.47
N TYR A 51 23.64 9.27 3.17
CA TYR A 51 24.31 7.97 3.02
C TYR A 51 25.25 7.86 1.80
N GLY A 52 25.61 8.98 1.16
CA GLY A 52 26.39 9.03 -0.09
C GLY A 52 25.52 9.17 -1.35
N THR A 53 26.16 9.07 -2.51
CA THR A 53 25.47 9.02 -3.81
C THR A 53 25.10 7.58 -4.13
N PRO A 54 23.84 7.28 -4.47
CA PRO A 54 23.45 5.92 -4.84
C PRO A 54 24.23 5.40 -6.04
N VAL A 55 24.67 4.14 -5.97
CA VAL A 55 25.36 3.41 -7.03
C VAL A 55 24.57 2.19 -7.42
N ARG A 56 24.60 1.82 -8.71
CA ARG A 56 23.97 0.57 -9.18
C ARG A 56 24.55 -0.59 -8.37
N THR A 57 23.66 -1.30 -7.70
CA THR A 57 24.02 -2.36 -6.77
C THR A 57 23.47 -3.66 -7.33
N ARG A 58 24.24 -4.74 -7.25
CA ARG A 58 23.78 -6.07 -7.65
C ARG A 58 23.02 -6.72 -6.50
N ASP A 59 21.96 -7.43 -6.83
CA ASP A 59 21.27 -8.33 -5.91
C ASP A 59 22.02 -9.67 -5.80
N GLN A 60 21.45 -10.60 -5.02
CA GLN A 60 22.00 -11.94 -4.82
C GLN A 60 22.06 -12.80 -6.08
N LEU A 61 21.33 -12.42 -7.15
CA LEU A 61 21.35 -13.08 -8.46
C LEU A 61 22.23 -12.34 -9.49
N GLY A 62 22.94 -11.29 -9.06
CA GLY A 62 23.78 -10.47 -9.93
C GLY A 62 23.02 -9.43 -10.76
N ARG A 63 21.71 -9.25 -10.54
CA ARG A 63 20.86 -8.27 -11.25
C ARG A 63 21.03 -6.89 -10.64
N GLU A 64 21.07 -5.85 -11.47
CA GLU A 64 21.09 -4.46 -11.00
C GLU A 64 19.68 -3.86 -11.15
N ILE A 65 18.85 -3.99 -10.13
CA ILE A 65 17.49 -3.43 -10.10
C ILE A 65 17.53 -2.05 -9.44
N LEU A 66 18.19 -1.93 -8.28
CA LEU A 66 18.25 -0.70 -7.50
C LEU A 66 19.63 -0.03 -7.54
N ALA A 67 19.64 1.30 -7.46
CA ALA A 67 20.82 2.07 -7.07
C ALA A 67 20.71 2.41 -5.58
N LEU A 68 21.70 2.01 -4.78
CA LEU A 68 21.71 2.19 -3.33
C LEU A 68 22.94 2.97 -2.88
N PRO A 69 22.85 3.70 -1.75
CA PRO A 69 24.04 4.34 -1.19
C PRO A 69 25.13 3.31 -0.83
N PRO A 70 26.42 3.70 -0.83
CA PRO A 70 27.50 2.77 -0.50
C PRO A 70 27.29 2.06 0.84
N GLY A 71 27.56 0.75 0.88
CA GLY A 71 27.39 -0.11 2.06
C GLY A 71 25.99 -0.70 2.24
N PHE A 72 25.00 -0.25 1.46
CA PHE A 72 23.67 -0.87 1.43
C PHE A 72 23.63 -2.01 0.42
N ARG A 73 22.77 -2.99 0.68
CA ARG A 73 22.47 -4.13 -0.19
C ARG A 73 20.96 -4.37 -0.22
N TYR A 74 20.49 -5.08 -1.23
CA TYR A 74 19.12 -5.54 -1.33
C TYR A 74 19.05 -6.98 -1.82
N VAL A 75 17.91 -7.60 -1.56
CA VAL A 75 17.53 -8.91 -2.09
C VAL A 75 16.30 -8.71 -2.94
N THR A 76 16.28 -9.32 -4.13
CA THR A 76 15.08 -9.33 -4.99
C THR A 76 14.36 -10.66 -4.84
N PHE A 77 13.05 -10.64 -4.62
CA PHE A 77 12.22 -11.84 -4.46
C PHE A 77 10.78 -11.55 -4.93
N GLY A 78 9.98 -12.60 -5.13
CA GLY A 78 8.58 -12.48 -5.55
C GLY A 78 8.42 -11.89 -6.94
N ASP A 79 9.20 -12.38 -7.91
CA ASP A 79 9.17 -11.93 -9.30
C ASP A 79 7.79 -12.23 -9.92
N ILE A 80 7.21 -11.24 -10.61
CA ILE A 80 5.90 -11.38 -11.28
C ILE A 80 5.92 -12.59 -12.23
N GLY A 81 4.87 -13.41 -12.17
CA GLY A 81 4.72 -14.62 -12.98
C GLY A 81 5.51 -15.84 -12.48
N ALA A 82 6.42 -15.68 -11.53
CA ALA A 82 7.08 -16.83 -10.90
C ALA A 82 6.06 -17.64 -10.08
N PRO A 83 6.17 -18.98 -10.05
CA PRO A 83 5.28 -19.81 -9.25
C PRO A 83 5.49 -19.52 -7.76
N MET A 84 4.39 -19.26 -7.06
CA MET A 84 4.32 -19.18 -5.61
C MET A 84 4.19 -20.58 -4.99
N SER A 85 4.29 -20.65 -3.68
CA SER A 85 4.25 -21.89 -2.90
C SER A 85 2.89 -22.60 -2.94
N ASP A 86 1.82 -21.87 -3.25
CA ASP A 86 0.47 -22.42 -3.47
C ASP A 86 0.20 -22.86 -4.93
N GLY A 87 1.21 -22.76 -5.80
CA GLY A 87 1.14 -23.14 -7.22
C GLY A 87 0.60 -22.05 -8.14
N ASN A 88 0.09 -20.93 -7.62
CA ASN A 88 -0.33 -19.80 -8.44
C ASN A 88 0.86 -18.97 -8.90
N PRO A 89 0.81 -18.30 -10.06
CA PRO A 89 1.82 -17.32 -10.41
C PRO A 89 1.72 -16.10 -9.50
N THR A 90 2.86 -15.48 -9.20
CA THR A 90 2.89 -14.15 -8.57
C THR A 90 2.14 -13.16 -9.46
N GLY A 91 1.09 -12.53 -8.90
CA GLY A 91 0.29 -11.56 -9.62
C GLY A 91 1.08 -10.32 -10.02
N ILE A 92 0.58 -9.61 -11.03
CA ILE A 92 1.15 -8.32 -11.47
C ILE A 92 0.80 -7.18 -10.48
N ALA A 93 1.22 -5.96 -10.81
CA ALA A 93 0.84 -4.71 -10.11
C ALA A 93 1.06 -4.79 -8.59
N LEU A 94 2.26 -5.22 -8.20
CA LEU A 94 2.65 -5.30 -6.79
C LEU A 94 2.61 -3.90 -6.16
N ASP A 95 1.85 -3.75 -5.08
CA ASP A 95 1.61 -2.44 -4.47
C ASP A 95 1.76 -2.47 -2.94
N GLY A 96 0.94 -1.70 -2.22
CA GLY A 96 0.98 -1.51 -0.78
C GLY A 96 1.19 -2.79 -0.01
N MET A 97 2.13 -2.74 0.93
CA MET A 97 2.44 -3.87 1.79
C MET A 97 2.93 -3.42 3.17
N SER A 98 2.88 -4.35 4.12
CA SER A 98 3.48 -4.14 5.44
C SER A 98 4.21 -5.36 5.95
N CYS A 99 5.14 -5.11 6.88
CA CYS A 99 5.92 -6.12 7.56
C CYS A 99 5.36 -6.43 8.95
N PHE A 100 5.22 -7.71 9.23
CA PHE A 100 4.78 -8.29 10.48
C PHE A 100 5.82 -9.28 10.98
N LYS A 101 5.75 -9.58 12.27
CA LYS A 101 6.54 -10.69 12.82
C LYS A 101 6.02 -11.99 12.20
N GLY A 102 6.91 -12.76 11.57
CA GLY A 102 6.59 -14.07 11.02
C GLY A 102 6.75 -15.19 12.05
N HIS A 103 6.67 -16.44 11.58
CA HIS A 103 6.90 -17.63 12.40
C HIS A 103 8.37 -17.74 12.82
N GLY A 104 8.63 -17.75 14.13
CA GLY A 104 9.99 -17.80 14.69
C GLY A 104 10.62 -16.42 14.91
N SER A 105 11.93 -16.40 15.25
CA SER A 105 12.63 -15.16 15.62
C SER A 105 13.31 -14.45 14.44
N ARG A 106 13.36 -15.07 13.26
CA ARG A 106 14.11 -14.60 12.08
C ARG A 106 13.28 -14.47 10.81
N THR A 107 11.97 -14.67 10.91
CA THR A 107 11.05 -14.57 9.77
C THR A 107 10.24 -13.30 9.88
N VAL A 108 10.04 -12.64 8.74
CA VAL A 108 9.08 -11.54 8.58
C VAL A 108 7.96 -12.03 7.68
N ARG A 109 6.73 -11.74 8.06
CA ARG A 109 5.56 -11.93 7.21
C ARG A 109 5.20 -10.62 6.54
N LEU A 110 5.02 -10.64 5.23
CA LEU A 110 4.51 -9.53 4.43
C LEU A 110 3.09 -9.87 4.00
N ILE A 111 2.20 -8.87 3.98
CA ILE A 111 0.94 -8.93 3.24
C ILE A 111 1.02 -7.83 2.20
N ARG A 112 0.90 -8.20 0.92
CA ARG A 112 1.16 -7.35 -0.24
C ARG A 112 -0.03 -7.31 -1.17
N ASN A 113 -0.42 -6.11 -1.58
CA ASN A 113 -1.52 -5.86 -2.49
C ASN A 113 -1.15 -6.10 -3.97
N HIS A 114 -2.19 -6.30 -4.77
CA HIS A 114 -2.12 -6.36 -6.23
C HIS A 114 -3.10 -5.37 -6.86
N GLU A 115 -2.59 -4.26 -7.35
CA GLU A 115 -3.34 -3.13 -7.94
C GLU A 115 -3.69 -3.38 -9.42
N ASP A 116 -4.18 -4.57 -9.77
CA ASP A 116 -4.52 -4.86 -11.17
C ASP A 116 -5.77 -4.04 -11.58
N ARG A 117 -5.54 -2.97 -12.35
CA ARG A 117 -6.56 -2.09 -12.94
C ARG A 117 -7.14 -2.60 -14.25
N ARG A 118 -6.61 -3.71 -14.79
CA ARG A 118 -6.99 -4.24 -16.09
C ARG A 118 -8.20 -5.16 -15.97
N ALA A 119 -8.80 -5.49 -17.11
CA ALA A 119 -9.71 -6.62 -17.17
C ALA A 119 -8.96 -7.90 -16.73
N PRO A 120 -9.64 -8.81 -16.00
CA PRO A 120 -9.05 -10.06 -15.54
C PRO A 120 -8.43 -10.86 -16.67
N GLY A 121 -7.21 -11.37 -16.47
CA GLY A 121 -6.53 -12.12 -17.52
C GLY A 121 -5.10 -12.52 -17.15
N ALA A 122 -4.22 -12.50 -18.14
CA ALA A 122 -2.82 -12.89 -17.95
C ALA A 122 -2.15 -12.06 -16.83
N GLY A 123 -1.65 -12.77 -15.82
CA GLY A 123 -0.96 -12.20 -14.67
C GLY A 123 -1.85 -11.69 -13.53
N SER A 124 -3.18 -11.75 -13.67
CA SER A 124 -4.09 -11.52 -12.54
C SER A 124 -3.98 -12.67 -11.52
N LEU A 125 -4.38 -12.43 -10.27
CA LEU A 125 -4.45 -13.47 -9.26
C LEU A 125 -5.47 -14.55 -9.65
N GLY A 126 -4.99 -15.79 -9.70
CA GLY A 126 -5.73 -16.96 -10.17
C GLY A 126 -6.23 -17.89 -9.06
N GLY A 127 -6.33 -17.41 -7.82
CA GLY A 127 -6.64 -18.25 -6.65
C GLY A 127 -8.03 -18.90 -6.69
N ASP A 128 -8.33 -19.72 -5.68
CA ASP A 128 -9.57 -20.50 -5.56
C ASP A 128 -10.84 -19.66 -5.88
N PRO A 129 -11.63 -20.05 -6.90
CA PRO A 129 -12.89 -19.39 -7.24
C PRO A 129 -13.87 -19.32 -6.07
N ALA A 130 -13.88 -20.30 -5.15
CA ALA A 130 -14.76 -20.30 -3.99
C ALA A 130 -14.36 -19.26 -2.93
N ALA A 131 -13.11 -18.78 -2.97
CA ALA A 131 -12.60 -17.74 -2.07
C ALA A 131 -12.70 -16.32 -2.66
N LYS A 132 -13.23 -16.17 -3.88
CA LYS A 132 -13.35 -14.85 -4.54
C LYS A 132 -14.55 -14.08 -4.01
N TYR A 133 -14.33 -12.82 -3.63
CA TYR A 133 -15.42 -11.87 -3.41
C TYR A 133 -16.23 -11.67 -4.70
N ASP A 134 -15.59 -11.23 -5.79
CA ASP A 134 -16.16 -11.18 -7.13
C ASP A 134 -15.49 -12.24 -8.02
N SER A 135 -16.28 -13.09 -8.66
CA SER A 135 -15.78 -14.21 -9.48
C SER A 135 -14.99 -13.74 -10.71
N GLN A 136 -15.28 -12.54 -11.19
CA GLN A 136 -14.59 -11.94 -12.33
C GLN A 136 -13.28 -11.29 -11.88
N ALA A 137 -13.20 -10.76 -10.66
CA ALA A 137 -12.04 -9.98 -10.21
C ALA A 137 -10.72 -10.75 -10.12
N GLY A 138 -9.62 -10.03 -10.37
CA GLY A 138 -8.25 -10.56 -10.50
C GLY A 138 -7.20 -9.89 -9.60
N GLY A 139 -7.61 -8.98 -8.71
CA GLY A 139 -6.78 -8.39 -7.67
C GLY A 139 -6.87 -9.17 -6.35
N GLY A 140 -6.34 -8.57 -5.29
CA GLY A 140 -6.29 -9.18 -3.96
C GLY A 140 -4.98 -8.91 -3.22
N THR A 141 -4.62 -9.86 -2.36
CA THR A 141 -3.35 -9.81 -1.61
C THR A 141 -2.63 -11.15 -1.66
N THR A 142 -1.31 -11.08 -1.60
CA THR A 142 -0.43 -12.22 -1.33
C THR A 142 0.22 -12.07 0.04
N THR A 143 0.33 -13.17 0.78
CA THR A 143 1.08 -13.25 2.02
C THR A 143 2.41 -13.95 1.76
N LEU A 144 3.51 -13.37 2.24
CA LEU A 144 4.87 -13.85 2.00
C LEU A 144 5.63 -13.98 3.33
N ASP A 145 6.24 -15.14 3.59
CA ASP A 145 7.15 -15.36 4.70
C ASP A 145 8.59 -15.32 4.20
N PHE A 146 9.39 -14.40 4.74
CA PHE A 146 10.77 -14.17 4.34
C PHE A 146 11.73 -14.41 5.50
N ASP A 147 12.75 -15.25 5.28
CA ASP A 147 13.80 -15.53 6.27
C ASP A 147 14.90 -14.46 6.19
N LEU A 148 15.05 -13.67 7.25
CA LEU A 148 16.01 -12.58 7.33
C LEU A 148 17.47 -13.05 7.43
N GLN A 149 17.71 -14.25 7.96
CA GLN A 149 19.06 -14.80 8.12
C GLN A 149 19.57 -15.36 6.80
N ARG A 150 18.72 -16.10 6.07
CA ARG A 150 19.04 -16.70 4.78
C ARG A 150 18.87 -15.69 3.63
N GLY A 151 18.04 -14.67 3.82
CA GLY A 151 17.76 -13.66 2.81
C GLY A 151 16.95 -14.24 1.65
N GLU A 152 15.98 -15.11 1.96
CA GLU A 152 15.18 -15.81 0.95
C GLU A 152 13.69 -15.84 1.32
N LEU A 153 12.87 -15.95 0.28
CA LEU A 153 11.45 -16.19 0.41
C LEU A 153 11.22 -17.66 0.76
N VAL A 154 10.58 -17.92 1.89
CA VAL A 154 10.32 -19.27 2.42
C VAL A 154 8.98 -19.79 1.92
N ARG A 155 7.97 -18.91 1.91
CA ARG A 155 6.61 -19.26 1.52
C ARG A 155 5.88 -18.03 1.00
N ASP A 156 5.01 -18.23 0.04
CA ASP A 156 4.11 -17.22 -0.48
C ASP A 156 2.81 -17.86 -1.02
N PHE A 157 1.70 -17.16 -0.84
CA PHE A 157 0.38 -17.63 -1.27
C PHE A 157 -0.62 -16.48 -1.35
N ILE A 158 -1.72 -16.70 -2.06
CA ILE A 158 -2.83 -15.75 -2.14
C ILE A 158 -3.58 -15.73 -0.79
N SER A 159 -3.71 -14.57 -0.15
CA SER A 159 -4.40 -14.39 1.14
C SER A 159 -5.76 -13.69 1.05
N LEU A 160 -5.99 -12.95 -0.03
CA LEU A 160 -7.28 -12.36 -0.40
C LEU A 160 -7.43 -12.46 -1.92
N ASN A 161 -8.62 -12.79 -2.39
CA ASN A 161 -8.90 -12.97 -3.81
C ASN A 161 -10.26 -12.36 -4.20
N GLY A 162 -10.42 -12.02 -5.47
CA GLY A 162 -11.70 -11.53 -6.00
C GLY A 162 -12.01 -10.07 -5.65
N THR A 163 -11.00 -9.28 -5.33
CA THR A 163 -11.08 -7.81 -5.24
C THR A 163 -10.36 -7.18 -6.43
N ILE A 164 -10.48 -5.87 -6.64
CA ILE A 164 -9.83 -5.17 -7.76
C ILE A 164 -9.10 -3.92 -7.27
N VAL A 165 -8.04 -3.52 -7.97
CA VAL A 165 -7.34 -2.25 -7.70
C VAL A 165 -6.95 -2.10 -6.22
N ASN A 166 -6.42 -3.17 -5.60
CA ASN A 166 -5.91 -3.09 -4.25
C ASN A 166 -4.66 -2.20 -4.25
N CYS A 167 -4.79 -0.94 -3.83
CA CYS A 167 -3.72 0.05 -3.92
C CYS A 167 -2.82 -0.04 -2.68
N ALA A 168 -2.98 0.89 -1.73
CA ALA A 168 -2.33 0.83 -0.43
C ALA A 168 -3.28 0.26 0.64
N GLY A 169 -3.15 0.75 1.86
CA GLY A 169 -3.84 0.18 3.01
C GLY A 169 -3.14 0.57 4.30
N GLY A 170 -3.29 -0.27 5.32
CA GLY A 170 -2.70 -0.01 6.61
C GLY A 170 -2.69 -1.19 7.57
N ILE A 171 -1.82 -1.09 8.56
CA ILE A 171 -1.70 -2.08 9.63
C ILE A 171 -2.94 -1.98 10.52
N ALA A 172 -3.65 -3.09 10.69
CA ALA A 172 -4.84 -3.16 11.53
C ALA A 172 -4.51 -2.98 13.03
N TRP A 173 -5.54 -2.79 13.85
CA TRP A 173 -5.40 -2.63 15.30
C TRP A 173 -4.67 -3.81 15.95
N ARG A 174 -3.74 -3.51 16.86
CA ARG A 174 -2.79 -4.45 17.48
C ARG A 174 -1.87 -5.17 16.49
N ARG A 175 -1.71 -4.62 15.28
CA ARG A 175 -0.94 -5.21 14.18
C ARG A 175 -1.40 -6.65 13.85
N ARG A 176 -2.69 -6.95 14.07
CA ARG A 176 -3.27 -8.29 13.86
C ARG A 176 -3.47 -8.65 12.39
N GLY A 177 -3.10 -7.77 11.47
CA GLY A 177 -3.24 -7.99 10.05
C GLY A 177 -3.12 -6.70 9.25
N TRP A 178 -3.56 -6.78 8.01
CA TRP A 178 -3.54 -5.70 7.03
C TRP A 178 -4.96 -5.34 6.63
N ILE A 179 -5.24 -4.05 6.49
CA ILE A 179 -6.45 -3.55 5.83
C ILE A 179 -6.01 -3.12 4.44
N THR A 180 -6.56 -3.77 3.42
CA THR A 180 -6.33 -3.42 2.01
C THR A 180 -7.53 -2.65 1.47
N GLY A 181 -7.29 -1.63 0.64
CA GLY A 181 -8.33 -0.79 0.06
C GLY A 181 -8.39 -0.90 -1.46
N GLU A 182 -9.59 -0.97 -2.01
CA GLU A 182 -9.81 -0.84 -3.45
C GLU A 182 -9.86 0.63 -3.86
N GLU A 183 -8.90 1.10 -4.66
CA GLU A 183 -8.83 2.47 -5.19
C GLU A 183 -9.71 2.61 -6.45
N THR A 184 -10.99 2.26 -6.31
CA THR A 184 -11.98 2.34 -7.39
C THR A 184 -13.38 2.34 -6.82
N VAL A 185 -14.38 2.68 -7.63
CA VAL A 185 -15.80 2.55 -7.30
C VAL A 185 -16.56 1.83 -8.41
N GLN A 186 -15.87 0.98 -9.16
CA GLN A 186 -16.50 0.18 -10.20
C GLN A 186 -17.49 -0.84 -9.60
N GLY A 187 -18.42 -1.31 -10.42
CA GLY A 187 -19.42 -2.29 -10.04
C GLY A 187 -20.15 -2.86 -11.25
N PRO A 188 -21.40 -3.33 -11.10
CA PRO A 188 -22.14 -3.99 -12.18
C PRO A 188 -22.30 -3.15 -13.45
N ALA A 189 -22.40 -1.83 -13.32
CA ALA A 189 -22.46 -0.93 -14.48
C ALA A 189 -21.19 -0.94 -15.34
N GLN A 190 -20.07 -1.43 -14.81
CA GLN A 190 -18.79 -1.60 -15.51
C GLN A 190 -18.47 -3.07 -15.81
N GLY A 191 -19.43 -3.98 -15.59
CA GLY A 191 -19.30 -5.41 -15.94
C GLY A 191 -18.90 -6.33 -14.78
N TRP A 192 -18.70 -5.80 -13.56
CA TRP A 192 -18.40 -6.63 -12.39
C TRP A 192 -19.63 -7.37 -11.85
N ALA A 193 -19.44 -8.48 -11.15
CA ALA A 193 -20.56 -9.20 -10.54
C ALA A 193 -21.03 -8.52 -9.23
N ARG A 194 -20.15 -7.77 -8.58
CA ARG A 194 -20.41 -7.08 -7.31
C ARG A 194 -19.97 -5.61 -7.37
N ASN A 195 -20.41 -4.84 -6.39
CA ASN A 195 -19.89 -3.49 -6.17
C ASN A 195 -18.48 -3.58 -5.57
N HIS A 196 -17.58 -2.73 -6.03
CA HIS A 196 -16.23 -2.55 -5.49
C HIS A 196 -16.07 -1.14 -4.88
N GLY A 197 -14.92 -0.92 -4.26
CA GLY A 197 -14.56 0.33 -3.58
C GLY A 197 -14.65 0.23 -2.08
N TYR A 198 -14.24 -0.90 -1.53
CA TYR A 198 -14.29 -1.17 -0.09
C TYR A 198 -12.90 -1.48 0.48
N ASN A 199 -12.82 -1.43 1.79
CA ASN A 199 -11.71 -2.00 2.54
C ASN A 199 -11.99 -3.46 2.91
N TYR A 200 -10.94 -4.26 3.03
CA TYR A 200 -10.99 -5.67 3.46
C TYR A 200 -9.93 -5.92 4.53
N PHE A 201 -10.26 -6.71 5.55
CA PHE A 201 -9.31 -7.11 6.58
C PHE A 201 -8.68 -8.47 6.23
N VAL A 202 -7.36 -8.51 6.17
CA VAL A 202 -6.55 -9.72 5.98
C VAL A 202 -5.84 -10.04 7.29
N PRO A 203 -6.27 -11.09 8.03
CA PRO A 203 -5.65 -11.50 9.29
C PRO A 203 -4.19 -11.92 9.11
N LEU A 204 -3.35 -11.61 10.10
CA LEU A 204 -1.92 -11.97 10.09
C LEU A 204 -1.68 -13.49 10.14
N ASP A 205 -2.56 -14.21 10.84
CA ASP A 205 -2.53 -15.66 11.00
C ASP A 205 -3.22 -16.41 9.86
N ARG A 206 -3.61 -15.71 8.79
CA ARG A 206 -4.11 -16.36 7.57
C ARG A 206 -3.01 -17.23 6.97
N GLU A 207 -3.36 -18.48 6.65
CA GLU A 207 -2.42 -19.48 6.10
C GLU A 207 -2.85 -20.01 4.72
N ARG A 208 -4.00 -19.57 4.20
CA ARG A 208 -4.57 -19.96 2.90
C ARG A 208 -5.53 -18.89 2.38
N PRO A 209 -5.93 -18.93 1.09
CA PRO A 209 -7.01 -18.08 0.59
C PRO A 209 -8.32 -18.35 1.34
N GLU A 210 -9.04 -17.29 1.71
CA GLU A 210 -10.37 -17.37 2.32
C GLU A 210 -11.25 -16.25 1.78
N LEU A 211 -12.52 -16.56 1.55
CA LEU A 211 -13.52 -15.54 1.22
C LEU A 211 -13.55 -14.50 2.34
N THR A 212 -13.40 -13.24 1.96
CA THR A 212 -13.42 -12.11 2.90
C THR A 212 -14.45 -11.12 2.41
N GLU A 213 -15.44 -10.83 3.24
CA GLU A 213 -16.47 -9.85 2.93
C GLU A 213 -15.94 -8.41 3.12
N PRO A 214 -16.45 -7.44 2.35
CA PRO A 214 -16.03 -6.04 2.44
C PRO A 214 -16.47 -5.40 3.77
N LEU A 215 -15.63 -4.50 4.28
CA LEU A 215 -15.92 -3.65 5.45
C LEU A 215 -16.79 -2.46 5.03
N THR A 216 -18.04 -2.72 4.67
CA THR A 216 -18.93 -1.73 4.04
C THR A 216 -19.22 -0.50 4.93
N ALA A 217 -19.21 -0.66 6.25
CA ALA A 217 -19.39 0.45 7.20
C ALA A 217 -18.25 1.49 7.15
N MET A 218 -17.10 1.13 6.58
CA MET A 218 -15.98 2.04 6.36
C MET A 218 -16.18 2.95 5.13
N GLY A 219 -17.25 2.73 4.37
CA GLY A 219 -17.66 3.55 3.23
C GLY A 219 -17.22 2.98 1.87
N ARG A 220 -17.87 3.50 0.82
CA ARG A 220 -17.61 3.11 -0.57
C ARG A 220 -17.07 4.29 -1.38
N PHE A 221 -15.77 4.30 -1.58
CA PHE A 221 -15.03 5.32 -2.33
C PHE A 221 -13.68 4.74 -2.79
N ALA A 222 -12.88 5.51 -3.52
CA ALA A 222 -11.58 5.06 -4.00
C ALA A 222 -10.54 5.11 -2.86
N HIS A 223 -10.43 4.03 -2.09
CA HIS A 223 -9.58 3.94 -0.91
C HIS A 223 -8.11 3.87 -1.31
N GLU A 224 -7.32 4.81 -0.78
CA GLU A 224 -5.87 4.83 -1.01
C GLU A 224 -5.15 4.13 0.15
N ALA A 225 -4.99 4.82 1.29
CA ALA A 225 -4.30 4.31 2.46
C ALA A 225 -5.19 4.41 3.70
N VAL A 226 -4.90 3.55 4.67
CA VAL A 226 -5.50 3.65 6.00
C VAL A 226 -4.44 3.73 7.10
N ALA A 227 -4.73 4.50 8.13
CA ALA A 227 -3.90 4.61 9.31
C ALA A 227 -4.75 4.31 10.54
N VAL A 228 -4.43 3.21 11.23
CA VAL A 228 -5.13 2.81 12.44
C VAL A 228 -4.39 3.32 13.67
N ASP A 229 -5.05 4.15 14.48
CA ASP A 229 -4.56 4.50 15.80
C ASP A 229 -4.54 3.25 16.68
N GLN A 230 -3.35 2.80 17.07
CA GLN A 230 -3.16 1.57 17.83
C GLN A 230 -3.68 1.68 19.28
N ALA A 231 -3.85 2.89 19.83
CA ALA A 231 -4.39 3.09 21.16
C ALA A 231 -5.92 2.96 21.18
N THR A 232 -6.60 3.60 20.22
CA THR A 232 -8.06 3.68 20.19
C THR A 232 -8.71 2.64 19.29
N GLY A 233 -8.06 2.27 18.17
CA GLY A 233 -8.65 1.46 17.10
C GLY A 233 -9.35 2.26 16.01
N ILE A 234 -9.34 3.59 16.10
CA ILE A 234 -9.89 4.48 15.07
C ILE A 234 -9.10 4.32 13.77
N VAL A 235 -9.81 4.25 12.64
CA VAL A 235 -9.22 4.09 11.31
C VAL A 235 -9.37 5.38 10.51
N TYR A 236 -8.27 6.02 10.19
CA TYR A 236 -8.23 7.16 9.27
C TYR A 236 -8.04 6.66 7.85
N GLN A 237 -8.77 7.22 6.88
CA GLN A 237 -8.79 6.74 5.50
C GLN A 237 -8.60 7.91 4.54
N THR A 238 -7.79 7.72 3.51
CA THR A 238 -7.62 8.68 2.41
C THR A 238 -8.34 8.18 1.17
N GLU A 239 -8.86 9.11 0.39
CA GLU A 239 -9.48 8.81 -0.91
C GLU A 239 -8.65 9.40 -2.05
N ASP A 240 -8.31 8.59 -3.04
CA ASP A 240 -7.74 9.05 -4.30
C ASP A 240 -8.71 8.78 -5.45
N ALA A 241 -9.48 9.81 -5.83
CA ALA A 241 -10.38 9.72 -6.98
C ALA A 241 -9.65 9.90 -8.33
N GLY A 242 -8.31 9.98 -8.35
CA GLY A 242 -7.44 10.16 -9.52
C GLY A 242 -7.47 11.56 -10.15
N SER A 243 -8.61 12.26 -10.09
CA SER A 243 -8.75 13.63 -10.62
C SER A 243 -8.31 14.72 -9.66
N GLY A 244 -8.01 14.35 -8.40
CA GLY A 244 -7.81 15.26 -7.28
C GLY A 244 -9.08 16.01 -6.84
N ARG A 245 -10.21 15.90 -7.54
CA ARG A 245 -11.52 16.44 -7.14
C ARG A 245 -12.35 15.35 -6.48
N GLY A 246 -13.08 15.70 -5.43
CA GLY A 246 -14.00 14.78 -4.76
C GLY A 246 -13.34 13.86 -3.73
N SER A 247 -12.02 13.95 -3.53
CA SER A 247 -11.31 13.22 -2.49
C SER A 247 -11.57 13.79 -1.10
N GLY A 248 -12.03 12.94 -0.18
CA GLY A 248 -12.14 13.24 1.25
C GLY A 248 -11.00 12.69 2.10
N PHE A 249 -10.92 13.17 3.34
CA PHE A 249 -10.18 12.53 4.42
C PHE A 249 -11.18 12.06 5.48
N TYR A 250 -11.15 10.77 5.79
CA TYR A 250 -12.21 10.14 6.57
C TYR A 250 -11.68 9.58 7.89
N ARG A 251 -12.58 9.46 8.86
CA ARG A 251 -12.36 8.79 10.14
C ARG A 251 -13.48 7.79 10.37
N PHE A 252 -13.12 6.52 10.51
CA PHE A 252 -14.03 5.45 10.91
C PHE A 252 -13.78 5.08 12.38
N ILE A 253 -14.83 5.13 13.18
CA ILE A 253 -14.84 4.75 14.59
C ILE A 253 -15.57 3.42 14.68
N PRO A 254 -14.86 2.29 14.86
CA PRO A 254 -15.50 0.97 14.92
C PRO A 254 -16.33 0.81 16.21
N ASP A 255 -17.48 0.13 16.11
CA ASP A 255 -18.25 -0.28 17.29
C ASP A 255 -17.47 -1.32 18.10
N ASP A 256 -16.76 -2.21 17.40
CA ASP A 256 -15.78 -3.13 17.96
C ASP A 256 -14.46 -3.02 17.19
N ARG A 257 -13.47 -2.34 17.79
CA ARG A 257 -12.12 -2.24 17.22
C ARG A 257 -11.42 -3.59 17.01
N SER A 258 -11.90 -4.64 17.68
CA SER A 258 -11.38 -5.98 17.52
C SER A 258 -11.95 -6.69 16.30
N GLU A 259 -13.14 -6.29 15.84
CA GLU A 259 -13.86 -6.84 14.68
C GLU A 259 -14.53 -5.74 13.85
N LEU A 260 -13.78 -5.22 12.86
CA LEU A 260 -14.22 -4.10 12.02
C LEU A 260 -15.50 -4.40 11.22
N ALA A 261 -15.81 -5.68 11.00
CA ALA A 261 -17.02 -6.13 10.30
C ALA A 261 -18.31 -5.87 11.10
N HIS A 262 -18.21 -5.65 12.42
CA HIS A 262 -19.37 -5.30 13.26
C HIS A 262 -19.92 -3.90 13.00
N GLY A 263 -19.25 -3.11 12.16
CA GLY A 263 -19.69 -1.77 11.80
C GLY A 263 -19.10 -0.69 12.71
N GLY A 264 -19.70 0.49 12.61
CA GLY A 264 -19.21 1.68 13.29
C GLY A 264 -19.72 2.96 12.63
N LYS A 265 -19.11 4.07 13.02
CA LYS A 265 -19.44 5.41 12.53
C LYS A 265 -18.38 5.91 11.58
N LEU A 266 -18.77 6.24 10.35
CA LEU A 266 -17.92 6.92 9.38
C LEU A 266 -18.15 8.44 9.45
N GLU A 267 -17.05 9.18 9.45
CA GLU A 267 -17.03 10.64 9.47
C GLU A 267 -16.07 11.14 8.37
N ILE A 268 -16.35 12.32 7.82
CA ILE A 268 -15.49 13.01 6.86
C ILE A 268 -15.01 14.32 7.48
N LEU A 269 -13.74 14.68 7.22
CA LEU A 269 -13.14 15.91 7.70
C LEU A 269 -13.81 17.13 7.05
N GLU A 270 -14.20 18.09 7.87
CA GLU A 270 -14.67 19.40 7.44
C GLU A 270 -13.79 20.50 8.05
N ILE A 271 -13.59 21.59 7.31
CA ILE A 271 -13.01 22.82 7.83
C ILE A 271 -14.13 23.64 8.46
N HIS A 272 -14.04 23.86 9.78
CA HIS A 272 -15.04 24.63 10.52
C HIS A 272 -15.32 26.00 9.87
N GLY A 273 -16.59 26.28 9.58
CA GLY A 273 -17.04 27.51 8.92
C GLY A 273 -16.81 27.56 7.40
N ARG A 274 -16.31 26.46 6.79
CA ARG A 274 -16.04 26.34 5.36
C ARG A 274 -16.50 24.96 4.86
N PRO A 275 -17.82 24.73 4.74
CA PRO A 275 -18.34 23.47 4.22
C PRO A 275 -17.80 23.21 2.81
N GLN A 276 -17.42 21.96 2.53
CA GLN A 276 -16.86 21.53 1.25
C GLN A 276 -15.65 22.36 0.78
N ALA A 277 -14.82 22.82 1.73
CA ALA A 277 -13.62 23.58 1.40
C ALA A 277 -12.73 22.84 0.38
N ASP A 278 -12.47 23.50 -0.75
CA ASP A 278 -11.47 23.02 -1.71
C ASP A 278 -10.07 23.36 -1.18
N LEU A 279 -9.31 22.32 -0.84
CA LEU A 279 -7.97 22.42 -0.28
C LEU A 279 -6.86 22.07 -1.29
N ARG A 280 -7.20 21.89 -2.57
CA ARG A 280 -6.25 21.48 -3.61
C ARG A 280 -5.19 22.55 -3.89
N GLU A 281 -5.56 23.82 -3.71
CA GLU A 281 -4.72 24.97 -4.01
C GLU A 281 -4.73 25.99 -2.85
N GLY A 282 -3.79 26.94 -2.87
CA GLY A 282 -3.78 28.09 -1.97
C GLY A 282 -3.43 27.81 -0.51
N GLN A 283 -3.03 26.58 -0.17
CA GLN A 283 -2.60 26.23 1.18
C GLN A 283 -1.17 26.73 1.44
N ARG A 284 -0.92 27.30 2.63
CA ARG A 284 0.42 27.63 3.10
C ARG A 284 0.92 26.48 3.94
N LEU A 285 2.11 25.99 3.64
CA LEU A 285 2.73 24.95 4.44
C LEU A 285 3.10 25.53 5.81
N GLY A 286 2.65 24.85 6.87
CA GLY A 286 2.92 25.20 8.27
C GLY A 286 4.32 24.81 8.73
#